data_AF-A0A2H1HJJ5-F1
#
_entry.id   AF-A0A2H1HJJ5-F1
#
_cell.length_a   1.000
_cell.length_b   1.000
_cell.length_c   1.000
_cell.angle_alpha   90.00
_cell.angle_beta   90.00
_cell.angle_gamma   90.00
#
_symmetry.space_group_name_H-M   'P 1'
#
loop_
_entity.id
_entity.type
_entity.pdbx_description
1 polymer ?
#
loop_
_entity_poly.entity_id
_entity_poly.type
_entity_poly.pdbx_seq_one_letter_code
_entity_poly.pdbx_strand_id
1 'polypeptide(L)' 'MGGISVRIGRENTHESFSSTSVVAAEYGHDAGSSARLAVLGPTRMDYPTTISAVRAVAKYVSSILDRG' A
#
# COMPACT_ATOMS: atom_id res chain seq x y z
N MET A 1 9.30 -9.06 6.24
CA MET A 1 8.64 -7.86 6.79
C MET A 1 8.37 -6.93 5.62
N GLY A 2 7.14 -6.93 5.08
CA GLY A 2 6.77 -6.11 3.92
C GLY A 2 6.75 -4.62 4.26
N GLY A 3 7.33 -3.80 3.38
CA GLY A 3 7.40 -2.36 3.57
C GLY A 3 6.05 -1.67 3.37
N ILE A 4 5.88 -0.48 3.98
CA ILE A 4 4.85 0.48 3.55
C ILE A 4 5.54 1.58 2.76
N SER A 5 4.89 1.99 1.67
CA SER A 5 5.28 3.15 0.87
C SER A 5 4.11 4.10 0.73
N VAL A 6 4.34 5.40 0.93
CA VAL A 6 3.34 6.45 0.79
C VAL A 6 3.84 7.45 -0.24
N ARG A 7 2.97 7.85 -1.18
CA ARG A 7 3.25 8.90 -2.17
C ARG A 7 2.11 9.89 -2.19
N ILE A 8 2.41 11.18 -2.10
CA ILE A 8 1.42 12.24 -1.92
C ILE A 8 1.50 13.24 -3.06
N GLY A 9 0.41 13.36 -3.81
CA GLY A 9 0.22 14.38 -4.83
C GLY A 9 1.36 14.45 -5.84
N ARG A 10 2.21 15.49 -5.72
CA ARG A 10 3.34 15.76 -6.62
C ARG A 10 4.45 14.72 -6.60
N GLU A 11 4.46 13.83 -5.60
CA GLU A 11 5.38 12.70 -5.58
C GLU A 11 4.96 11.59 -6.55
N ASN A 12 3.74 11.64 -7.10
CA ASN A 12 3.29 10.72 -8.13
C ASN A 12 3.87 11.12 -9.49
N THR A 13 4.43 10.15 -10.22
CA THR A 13 5.09 10.38 -11.51
C THR A 13 4.12 10.79 -12.63
N HIS A 14 2.83 10.47 -12.48
CA HIS A 14 1.80 10.86 -13.44
C HIS A 14 1.06 12.11 -12.96
N GLU A 15 0.99 13.11 -13.83
CA GLU A 15 0.40 14.42 -13.53
C GLU A 15 -1.09 14.34 -13.14
N SER A 16 -1.82 13.38 -13.69
CA SER A 16 -3.22 13.09 -13.33
C SER A 16 -3.40 12.63 -11.87
N PHE A 17 -2.32 12.17 -11.21
CA PHE A 17 -2.32 11.77 -9.79
C PHE A 17 -1.75 12.86 -8.86
N SER A 18 -1.47 14.05 -9.38
CA SER A 18 -0.95 15.20 -8.61
C SER A 18 -1.87 15.68 -7.48
N SER A 19 -3.17 15.37 -7.56
CA SER A 19 -4.18 15.65 -6.53
C SER A 19 -4.49 14.46 -5.62
N THR A 20 -3.87 13.30 -5.87
CA THR A 20 -4.16 12.03 -5.19
C THR A 20 -3.02 11.56 -4.32
N SER A 21 -3.33 10.74 -3.33
CA SER A 21 -2.36 10.06 -2.47
C SER A 21 -2.48 8.56 -2.63
N VAL A 22 -1.34 7.89 -2.60
CA VAL A 22 -1.20 6.45 -2.77
C VAL A 22 -0.53 5.88 -1.53
N VAL A 23 -1.19 4.94 -0.86
CA VAL A 23 -0.64 4.18 0.27
C VAL A 23 -0.53 2.73 -0.16
N ALA A 24 0.69 2.23 -0.27
CA ALA A 24 0.99 0.87 -0.73
C ALA A 24 1.63 0.03 0.37
N ALA A 25 1.32 -1.26 0.37
CA ALA A 25 1.98 -2.27 1.19
C ALA A 25 2.34 -3.50 0.38
N GLU A 26 3.42 -4.14 0.79
CA GLU A 26 3.87 -5.42 0.23
C GLU A 26 3.20 -6.59 0.94
N TYR A 27 2.81 -7.60 0.18
CA TYR A 27 2.27 -8.88 0.65
C TYR A 27 2.92 -10.05 -0.11
N GLY A 28 2.97 -11.23 0.50
CA GLY A 28 3.60 -12.42 -0.10
C GLY A 28 4.66 -13.05 0.79
N HIS A 29 5.15 -14.23 0.39
CA HIS A 29 6.12 -15.01 1.15
C HIS A 29 7.55 -14.81 0.63
N ASP A 30 8.48 -14.65 1.56
CA ASP A 30 9.93 -14.49 1.41
C ASP A 30 10.45 -13.40 0.46
N ALA A 31 11.76 -13.14 0.55
CA ALA A 31 12.45 -12.00 -0.06
C ALA A 31 12.46 -11.96 -1.61
N GLY A 32 11.80 -12.91 -2.27
CA GLY A 32 11.78 -13.06 -3.73
C GLY A 32 10.39 -13.02 -4.40
N SER A 33 9.29 -13.06 -3.66
CA SER A 33 7.92 -13.10 -4.23
C SER A 33 6.94 -12.21 -3.47
N SER A 34 7.33 -10.94 -3.28
CA SER A 34 6.46 -9.93 -2.68
C SER A 34 5.72 -9.15 -3.78
N ALA A 35 4.39 -9.23 -3.78
CA ALA A 35 3.51 -8.41 -4.59
C ALA A 35 3.06 -7.17 -3.79
N ARG A 36 2.47 -6.18 -4.46
CA ARG A 36 2.02 -4.92 -3.82
C ARG A 36 0.53 -4.72 -3.97
N LEU A 37 -0.08 -4.22 -2.91
CA LEU A 37 -1.44 -3.67 -2.92
C LEU A 37 -1.39 -2.21 -2.53
N ALA A 38 -2.30 -1.40 -3.06
CA ALA A 38 -2.34 0.04 -2.78
C ALA A 38 -3.76 0.59 -2.72
N VAL A 39 -3.94 1.62 -1.90
CA VAL A 39 -5.14 2.45 -1.84
C VAL A 39 -4.83 3.82 -2.41
N LEU A 40 -5.74 4.30 -3.26
CA LEU A 40 -5.71 5.64 -3.85
C LEU A 40 -6.80 6.50 -3.21
N GLY A 41 -6.48 7.74 -2.84
CA GLY A 41 -7.45 8.68 -2.28
C GLY A 41 -7.04 10.14 -2.43
N PRO A 42 -7.78 11.08 -1.83
CA PRO A 42 -7.46 12.50 -1.90
C PRO A 42 -6.18 12.83 -1.11
N THR A 43 -5.54 13.95 -1.46
CA THR A 43 -4.31 14.43 -0.80
C THR A 43 -4.48 14.76 0.69
N ARG A 44 -5.70 15.09 1.15
CA ARG A 44 -6.07 15.24 2.57
C ARG A 44 -6.83 14.01 3.09
N MET A 45 -6.19 12.86 2.98
CA MET A 45 -6.65 11.59 3.53
C MET A 45 -6.31 11.46 5.02
N ASP A 46 -7.08 10.67 5.77
CA ASP A 46 -6.66 10.17 7.09
C ASP A 46 -5.58 9.10 6.91
N TYR A 47 -4.31 9.55 6.87
CA TYR A 47 -3.16 8.68 6.62
C TYR A 47 -2.95 7.63 7.71
N PRO A 48 -2.98 7.94 9.03
CA PRO A 48 -2.82 6.93 10.06
C PRO A 48 -3.83 5.77 9.93
N THR A 49 -5.10 6.10 9.71
CA THR A 49 -6.16 5.09 9.53
C THR A 49 -5.95 4.29 8.26
N THR A 50 -5.63 4.95 7.14
CA THR A 50 -5.41 4.29 5.85
C THR A 50 -4.19 3.37 5.86
N ILE A 51 -3.07 3.84 6.41
CA ILE A 51 -1.83 3.06 6.59
C ILE A 51 -2.12 1.80 7.42
N SER A 52 -2.88 1.93 8.51
CA SER A 52 -3.24 0.82 9.38
C SER A 52 -4.11 -0.21 8.65
N ALA A 53 -5.12 0.25 7.91
CA ALA A 53 -6.00 -0.62 7.11
C ALA A 53 -5.21 -1.38 6.03
N VAL A 54 -4.38 -0.67 5.25
CA VAL A 54 -3.56 -1.26 4.18
C VAL A 54 -2.58 -2.29 4.74
N ARG A 55 -1.94 -2.02 5.89
CA ARG A 55 -1.10 -3.00 6.61
C ARG A 55 -1.88 -4.25 7.01
N ALA A 56 -3.08 -4.09 7.55
CA ALA A 56 -3.91 -5.20 7.99
C ALA A 56 -4.31 -6.11 6.81
N VAL A 57 -4.70 -5.51 5.68
CA VAL A 57 -5.03 -6.24 4.44
C VAL A 57 -3.81 -6.97 3.90
N ALA A 58 -2.63 -6.32 3.85
CA ALA A 58 -1.41 -6.96 3.37
C ALA A 58 -1.00 -8.16 4.24
N LYS A 59 -1.14 -8.04 5.57
CA LYS A 59 -0.91 -9.15 6.50
C LYS A 59 -1.91 -10.29 6.28
N TYR A 60 -3.18 -9.95 6.06
CA TYR A 60 -4.23 -10.94 5.81
C TYR A 60 -4.01 -11.71 4.50
N VAL A 61 -3.74 -11.02 3.40
CA VAL A 61 -3.46 -11.66 2.10
C VAL A 61 -2.21 -12.52 2.19
N SER A 62 -1.15 -12.03 2.85
CA SER A 62 0.06 -12.83 3.09
C SER A 62 -0.25 -14.11 3.86
N SER A 63 -1.11 -14.05 4.90
CA SER A 63 -1.52 -15.23 5.65
C SER A 63 -2.34 -16.23 4.85
N ILE A 64 -3.10 -15.79 3.84
CA ILE A 64 -3.86 -16.70 2.97
C ILE A 64 -2.90 -17.39 2.01
N LEU A 65 -1.99 -16.64 1.40
CA LEU A 65 -1.01 -17.17 0.45
C LEU A 65 -0.01 -18.13 1.11
N ASP A 66 0.30 -17.93 2.39
CA ASP A 66 1.16 -18.83 3.17
C ASP A 66 0.50 -20.18 3.49
N ARG A 67 -0.84 -20.25 3.44
CA ARG A 67 -1.63 -21.47 3.70
C ARG A 67 -2.01 -22.23 2.42
N GLY A 68 -1.70 -21.67 1.25
CA GLY A 68 -2.10 -22.19 -0.07
C GLY A 68 -1.03 -23.05 -0.72
#